data_AF-A0A1B7WZ94-F1
#
_entry.id   AF-A0A1B7WZ94-F1
#
_cell.length_a   1.000
_cell.length_b   1.000
_cell.length_c   1.000
_cell.angle_alpha   90.00
_cell.angle_beta   90.00
_cell.angle_gamma   90.00
#
_symmetry.space_group_name_H-M   'P 1'
#
loop_
_entity.id
_entity.type
_entity.pdbx_description
1 polymer ?
#
loop_
_entity_poly.entity_id
_entity_poly.type
_entity_poly.pdbx_seq_one_letter_code
_entity_poly.pdbx_strand_id
1 'polypeptide(L)'
;MAIDFNALTRELEDKKGRCLIPTTFYDWVSGYRVDCITDERTPVKVYYLIEEGAHGYSIKFLNGVTGFESYYVHDLLANKQDHPTGYWAACSLTIGRWDGLYVDAKQVDEKLRKLPFDVNTQQ
;
A
#
# COMPACT_ATOMS: atom_id res chain seq x y z
N MET A 1 23.91 -25.21 8.11
CA MET A 1 23.65 -25.15 6.66
C MET A 1 22.97 -23.82 6.40
N ALA A 2 23.57 -22.95 5.58
CA ALA A 2 22.94 -21.71 5.18
C ALA A 2 21.89 -22.03 4.10
N ILE A 3 20.65 -21.61 4.31
CA ILE A 3 19.59 -21.79 3.33
C ILE A 3 19.81 -20.75 2.24
N ASP A 4 19.93 -21.21 0.98
CA ASP A 4 19.96 -20.32 -0.18
C ASP A 4 18.54 -19.82 -0.44
N PHE A 5 18.26 -18.64 0.08
CA PHE A 5 16.95 -17.99 0.01
C PHE A 5 16.51 -17.71 -1.44
N ASN A 6 17.46 -17.46 -2.35
CA ASN A 6 17.14 -17.15 -3.76
C ASN A 6 16.69 -18.40 -4.51
N ALA A 7 17.33 -19.53 -4.26
CA ALA A 7 16.95 -20.81 -4.86
C ALA A 7 15.56 -21.25 -4.40
N LEU A 8 15.28 -21.13 -3.09
CA LEU A 8 13.99 -21.49 -2.50
C LEU A 8 12.84 -20.60 -3.03
N THR A 9 13.11 -19.31 -3.22
CA THR A 9 12.12 -18.35 -3.72
C THR A 9 11.72 -18.66 -5.17
N ARG A 10 12.70 -18.91 -6.05
CA ARG A 10 12.43 -19.29 -7.46
C ARG A 10 11.63 -20.58 -7.57
N GLU A 11 11.99 -21.60 -6.79
CA GLU A 11 11.26 -22.88 -6.80
C GLU A 11 9.78 -22.71 -6.43
N LEU A 12 9.50 -21.82 -5.47
CA LEU A 12 8.15 -21.58 -4.99
C LEU A 12 7.35 -20.67 -5.93
N GLU A 13 8.01 -19.72 -6.59
CA GLU A 13 7.43 -18.91 -7.68
C GLU A 13 7.04 -19.77 -8.87
N ASP A 14 7.92 -20.66 -9.32
CA ASP A 14 7.67 -21.59 -10.44
C ASP A 14 6.50 -22.55 -10.15
N LYS A 15 6.36 -22.98 -8.90
CA LYS A 15 5.29 -23.90 -8.48
C LYS A 15 3.94 -23.22 -8.27
N LYS A 16 3.91 -21.95 -7.85
CA LYS A 16 2.68 -21.26 -7.43
C LYS A 16 2.26 -20.09 -8.33
N GLY A 17 3.08 -19.71 -9.30
CA GLY A 17 2.80 -18.64 -10.26
C GLY A 17 2.71 -17.24 -9.64
N ARG A 18 3.27 -17.04 -8.44
CA ARG A 18 3.30 -15.76 -7.72
C ARG A 18 4.47 -15.70 -6.73
N CYS A 19 4.93 -14.49 -6.42
CA CYS A 19 5.95 -14.24 -5.39
C CYS A 19 5.47 -14.73 -4.00
N LEU A 20 6.41 -15.17 -3.16
CA LEU A 20 6.17 -15.74 -1.81
C LEU A 20 5.66 -14.75 -0.75
N ILE A 21 5.52 -13.48 -1.12
CA ILE A 21 5.07 -12.43 -0.22
C ILE A 21 3.64 -12.79 0.24
N PRO A 22 3.40 -12.96 1.54
CA PRO A 22 2.06 -13.26 2.04
C PRO A 22 1.07 -12.19 1.57
N THR A 23 -0.19 -12.55 1.32
CA THR A 23 -1.21 -11.59 0.85
C THR A 23 -1.50 -10.47 1.85
N THR A 24 -1.06 -10.64 3.10
CA THR A 24 -1.05 -9.56 4.10
C THR A 24 -0.03 -8.48 3.77
N PHE A 25 1.07 -8.82 3.10
CA PHE A 25 2.16 -7.91 2.73
C PHE A 25 2.10 -7.45 1.28
N TYR A 26 1.34 -8.11 0.41
CA TYR A 26 1.14 -7.70 -0.98
C TYR A 26 -0.26 -8.06 -1.46
N ASP A 27 -1.04 -7.07 -1.85
CA ASP A 27 -2.38 -7.23 -2.43
C ASP A 27 -2.78 -5.92 -3.16
N TRP A 28 -4.06 -5.74 -3.43
CA TRP A 28 -4.62 -4.50 -3.93
C TRP A 28 -5.79 -4.00 -3.07
N VAL A 29 -6.06 -2.70 -3.18
CA VAL A 29 -7.27 -2.03 -2.68
C VAL A 29 -7.95 -1.28 -3.81
N SER A 30 -9.25 -1.03 -3.67
CA SER A 30 -9.96 -0.13 -4.58
C SER A 30 -9.54 1.32 -4.36
N GLY A 31 -9.54 2.08 -5.45
CA GLY A 31 -9.37 3.52 -5.43
C GLY A 31 -9.94 4.17 -6.67
N TYR A 32 -9.72 5.46 -6.81
CA TYR A 32 -10.00 6.19 -8.05
C TYR A 32 -8.92 7.23 -8.31
N ARG A 33 -8.69 7.51 -9.59
CA ARG A 33 -7.94 8.67 -10.04
C ARG A 33 -8.92 9.79 -10.35
N VAL A 34 -8.56 11.02 -10.00
CA VAL A 34 -9.33 12.22 -10.35
C VAL A 34 -8.46 13.04 -11.29
N ASP A 35 -8.92 13.27 -12.50
CA ASP A 35 -8.35 14.30 -13.36
C ASP A 35 -8.72 15.67 -12.76
N CYS A 36 -7.76 16.41 -12.22
CA CYS A 36 -8.04 17.70 -11.55
C CYS A 36 -8.41 18.84 -12.53
N ILE A 37 -8.35 18.63 -13.84
CA ILE A 37 -8.82 19.58 -14.86
C ILE A 37 -10.29 19.32 -15.19
N THR A 38 -10.67 18.06 -15.38
CA THR A 38 -12.03 17.65 -15.79
C THR A 38 -12.93 17.23 -14.62
N ASP A 39 -12.35 17.00 -13.44
CA ASP A 39 -12.95 16.35 -12.27
C ASP A 39 -13.48 14.92 -12.56
N GLU A 40 -13.04 14.31 -13.66
CA GLU A 40 -13.45 12.96 -14.02
C GLU A 40 -12.80 11.93 -13.08
N ARG A 41 -13.62 11.01 -12.56
CA ARG A 41 -13.19 9.96 -11.64
C ARG A 41 -13.10 8.62 -12.35
N THR A 42 -11.90 8.07 -12.42
CA THR A 42 -11.65 6.76 -13.02
C THR A 42 -11.34 5.73 -11.92
N PRO A 43 -12.15 4.68 -11.74
CA PRO A 43 -11.86 3.60 -10.80
C PRO A 43 -10.57 2.86 -11.15
N VAL A 44 -9.76 2.55 -10.13
CA VAL A 44 -8.49 1.84 -10.30
C VAL A 44 -8.28 0.79 -9.22
N LYS A 45 -7.50 -0.24 -9.54
CA LYS A 45 -6.90 -1.15 -8.55
C LYS A 45 -5.54 -0.60 -8.15
N VAL A 46 -5.37 -0.33 -6.87
CA VAL A 46 -4.11 0.18 -6.31
C VAL A 46 -3.41 -0.97 -5.60
N TYR A 47 -2.38 -1.51 -6.24
CA TYR A 47 -1.53 -2.54 -5.64
C TYR A 47 -0.64 -1.92 -4.57
N TYR A 48 -0.41 -2.65 -3.49
CA TYR A 48 0.48 -2.23 -2.42
C TYR A 48 1.48 -3.33 -2.07
N LEU A 49 2.60 -2.90 -1.49
CA LEU A 49 3.58 -3.73 -0.83
C LEU A 49 3.81 -3.17 0.58
N ILE A 50 3.86 -4.04 1.58
CA ILE A 50 4.24 -3.68 2.94
C ILE A 50 5.63 -4.23 3.21
N GLU A 51 6.49 -3.38 3.74
CA GLU A 51 7.88 -3.71 4.06
C GLU A 51 8.16 -3.37 5.51
N GLU A 52 8.89 -4.26 6.19
CA GLU A 52 9.46 -3.99 7.51
C GLU A 52 10.79 -3.26 7.34
N GLY A 53 10.95 -2.13 8.01
CA GLY A 53 12.18 -1.35 8.05
C GLY A 53 12.63 -1.05 9.48
N ALA A 54 13.71 -0.29 9.62
CA ALA A 54 14.29 0.06 10.91
C ALA A 54 13.35 0.84 11.85
N HIS A 55 12.31 1.47 11.29
CA HIS A 55 11.33 2.29 12.01
C HIS A 55 9.92 1.68 12.00
N GLY A 56 9.83 0.36 11.76
CA GLY A 56 8.57 -0.38 11.69
C GLY A 56 8.10 -0.62 10.26
N TYR A 57 6.80 -0.84 10.11
CA TYR A 57 6.21 -1.18 8.82
C TYR A 57 5.87 0.06 7.99
N SER A 58 6.17 -0.01 6.70
CA SER A 58 5.73 0.94 5.69
C SER A 58 4.85 0.26 4.66
N ILE A 59 3.81 0.94 4.19
CA ILE A 59 3.02 0.54 3.03
C ILE A 59 3.43 1.41 1.85
N LYS A 60 3.63 0.78 0.69
CA LYS A 60 4.00 1.40 -0.58
C LYS A 60 2.95 1.05 -1.63
N PHE A 61 2.31 2.05 -2.23
CA PHE A 61 1.38 1.82 -3.35
C PHE A 61 2.16 1.83 -4.68
N LEU A 62 2.13 0.69 -5.38
CA LEU A 62 3.04 0.39 -6.50
C LEU A 62 2.58 0.96 -7.85
N ASN A 63 1.30 1.26 -7.99
CA ASN A 63 0.70 1.85 -9.20
C ASN A 63 0.20 3.27 -8.94
N GLY A 64 0.84 3.96 -8.01
CA GLY A 64 0.56 5.36 -7.79
C GLY A 64 0.99 6.24 -8.97
N VAL A 65 0.69 7.52 -8.88
CA VAL A 65 0.90 8.47 -9.99
C VAL A 65 2.39 8.85 -10.08
N THR A 66 3.10 8.82 -8.96
CA THR A 66 4.54 9.15 -8.86
C THR A 66 5.44 7.94 -8.73
N GLY A 67 4.88 6.79 -8.31
CA GLY A 67 5.68 5.61 -7.94
C GLY A 67 6.30 5.70 -6.54
N PHE A 68 5.97 6.73 -5.75
CA PHE A 68 6.51 6.97 -4.40
C PHE A 68 5.42 7.27 -3.35
N GLU A 69 4.27 6.62 -3.48
CA GLU A 69 3.19 6.70 -2.51
C GLU A 69 3.45 5.75 -1.33
N SER A 70 4.33 6.15 -0.40
CA SER A 70 4.70 5.36 0.77
C SER A 70 4.38 6.04 2.09
N TYR A 71 3.89 5.27 3.06
CA TYR A 71 3.51 5.77 4.38
C TYR A 71 3.96 4.79 5.46
N TYR A 72 4.29 5.29 6.64
CA TYR A 72 4.43 4.43 7.81
C TYR A 72 3.05 3.97 8.29
N VAL A 73 2.95 2.69 8.62
CA VAL A 73 1.68 2.08 9.04
C VAL A 73 1.17 2.68 10.35
N HIS A 74 2.05 3.04 11.28
CA HIS A 74 1.65 3.65 12.55
C HIS A 74 1.03 5.04 12.35
N ASP A 75 1.62 5.88 11.48
CA ASP A 75 1.09 7.20 11.14
C ASP A 75 -0.30 7.12 10.51
N LEU A 76 -0.48 6.17 9.59
CA LEU A 76 -1.75 5.90 8.94
C LEU A 76 -2.84 5.45 9.93
N LEU A 77 -2.47 4.61 10.90
CA LEU A 77 -3.41 4.12 11.91
C LEU A 77 -3.70 5.17 13.00
N ALA A 78 -2.77 6.08 13.28
CA ALA A 78 -2.93 7.15 14.26
C ALA A 78 -3.82 8.30 13.74
N ASN A 79 -3.68 8.68 12.46
CA ASN A 79 -4.36 9.84 11.87
C ASN A 79 -5.78 9.56 11.35
N LYS A 80 -6.49 8.56 11.89
CA LYS A 80 -7.83 8.16 11.42
C LYS A 80 -8.88 9.28 11.48
N GLN A 81 -8.68 10.28 12.33
CA GLN A 81 -9.59 11.41 12.48
C GLN A 81 -9.47 12.47 11.36
N ASP A 82 -8.39 12.45 10.57
CA ASP A 82 -8.13 13.45 9.52
C ASP A 82 -8.67 13.05 8.14
N HIS A 83 -9.45 11.98 8.04
CA HIS A 83 -9.92 11.41 6.77
C HIS A 83 -11.46 11.33 6.67
N PRO A 84 -12.17 12.48 6.58
CA PRO A 84 -13.63 12.55 6.67
C PRO A 84 -14.40 11.91 5.50
N THR A 85 -13.74 11.52 4.41
CA THR A 85 -14.39 11.05 3.16
C THR A 85 -14.23 9.57 2.86
N GLY A 86 -13.61 8.77 3.75
CA GLY A 86 -13.43 7.33 3.54
C GLY A 86 -12.35 6.95 2.51
N TYR A 87 -11.64 7.94 1.96
CA TYR A 87 -10.51 7.72 1.05
C TYR A 87 -9.28 8.54 1.49
N TRP A 88 -8.07 8.00 1.28
CA TRP A 88 -6.80 8.70 1.50
C TRP A 88 -6.23 9.21 0.19
N ALA A 89 -5.78 10.46 0.17
CA ALA A 89 -5.12 11.06 -0.98
C ALA A 89 -3.62 10.71 -0.98
N ALA A 90 -3.13 10.14 -2.08
CA ALA A 90 -1.72 9.97 -2.33
C ALA A 90 -1.24 11.06 -3.31
N CYS A 91 -0.27 11.86 -2.88
CA CYS A 91 0.14 13.06 -3.60
C CYS A 91 0.92 12.70 -4.87
N SER A 92 0.47 13.24 -6.01
CA SER A 92 0.96 12.84 -7.32
C SER A 92 2.04 13.73 -7.93
N LEU A 93 2.45 14.83 -7.27
CA LEU A 93 3.52 15.83 -7.59
C LEU A 93 4.12 15.89 -9.02
N THR A 94 3.38 15.54 -10.06
CA THR A 94 3.86 15.42 -11.43
C THR A 94 3.39 16.65 -12.19
N ILE A 95 4.34 17.52 -12.55
CA ILE A 95 4.03 18.74 -13.30
C ILE A 95 3.43 18.36 -14.66
N GLY A 96 2.17 18.72 -14.88
CA GLY A 96 1.43 18.44 -16.12
C GLY A 96 0.55 17.20 -16.12
N ARG A 97 0.55 16.40 -15.03
CA ARG A 97 -0.44 15.34 -14.75
C ARG A 97 -1.01 15.56 -13.37
N TRP A 98 -2.14 16.25 -13.31
CA TRP A 98 -2.84 16.53 -12.08
C TRP A 98 -3.86 15.43 -11.81
N ASP A 99 -3.40 14.19 -11.69
CA ASP A 99 -4.28 13.08 -11.33
C ASP A 99 -4.18 12.89 -9.82
N GLY A 100 -5.23 13.18 -9.05
CA GLY A 100 -5.29 12.83 -7.64
C GLY A 100 -5.53 11.33 -7.47
N LEU A 101 -4.74 10.63 -6.66
CA LEU A 101 -5.00 9.23 -6.33
C LEU A 101 -5.69 9.14 -4.98
N TYR A 102 -6.86 8.50 -4.96
CA TYR A 102 -7.62 8.27 -3.73
C TYR A 102 -7.74 6.76 -3.49
N VAL A 103 -7.28 6.28 -2.34
CA VAL A 103 -7.36 4.86 -1.93
C VAL A 103 -8.43 4.67 -0.87
N ASP A 104 -9.20 3.58 -0.95
CA ASP A 104 -10.25 3.26 0.03
C ASP A 104 -9.63 3.01 1.42
N ALA A 105 -9.86 3.95 2.34
CA ALA A 105 -9.26 3.93 3.66
C ALA A 105 -9.73 2.72 4.49
N LYS A 106 -10.98 2.27 4.29
CA LYS A 106 -11.53 1.12 5.01
C LYS A 106 -10.84 -0.17 4.56
N GLN A 107 -10.64 -0.34 3.25
CA GLN A 107 -9.92 -1.50 2.75
C GLN A 107 -8.47 -1.52 3.24
N VAL A 108 -7.79 -0.36 3.21
CA VAL A 108 -6.42 -0.28 3.74
C VAL A 108 -6.39 -0.65 5.23
N ASP A 109 -7.30 -0.10 6.04
CA ASP A 109 -7.45 -0.45 7.46
C ASP A 109 -7.66 -1.95 7.69
N GLU A 110 -8.55 -2.59 6.93
CA GLU A 110 -8.81 -4.03 7.03
C GLU A 110 -7.59 -4.89 6.68
N LYS A 111 -6.74 -4.43 5.74
CA LYS A 111 -5.50 -5.11 5.41
C LYS A 111 -4.45 -4.91 6.50
N LEU A 112 -4.28 -3.67 6.97
CA LEU A 112 -3.32 -3.33 8.01
C LEU A 112 -3.62 -4.06 9.32
N ARG A 113 -4.89 -4.21 9.73
CA ARG A 113 -5.27 -4.97 10.94
C ARG A 113 -4.97 -6.47 10.89
N LYS A 114 -4.72 -7.03 9.69
CA LYS A 114 -4.36 -8.45 9.51
C LYS A 114 -2.86 -8.69 9.59
N LEU A 115 -2.06 -7.62 9.67
CA LEU A 115 -0.64 -7.75 9.88
C LEU A 115 -0.38 -8.26 11.30
N PRO A 116 0.63 -9.11 11.49
CA PRO A 116 0.90 -9.77 12.78
C PRO A 116 1.59 -8.84 13.78
N PHE A 117 1.11 -7.60 13.96
CA PHE A 117 1.68 -6.64 14.91
C PHE A 117 0.79 -6.40 16.13
N ASP A 118 1.44 -6.07 17.25
CA ASP A 118 0.81 -5.55 18.46
C ASP A 118 0.83 -4.02 18.36
N VAL A 119 -0.33 -3.39 18.07
CA VAL A 119 -0.46 -1.95 17.79
C VAL A 119 -0.12 -1.07 19.02
N ASN A 120 0.27 -1.67 20.15
CA ASN A 120 0.47 -1.00 21.44
C ASN A 120 1.92 -0.88 21.91
N THR A 121 2.93 -1.22 21.10
CA THR A 121 4.33 -1.16 21.54
C THR A 121 5.10 0.03 21.01
N GLN A 122 4.62 1.26 21.26
CA GLN A 122 5.48 2.43 21.48
C GLN A 122 4.80 3.35 22.51
N GLN A 123 5.15 3.13 23.79
CA GLN A 123 5.07 4.14 24.86
C GLN A 123 6.33 5.01 24.82
#